data_AF-X1LR66-F1
#
_entry.id   AF-X1LR66-F1
#
_cell.length_a   1.000
_cell.length_b   1.000
_cell.length_c   1.000
_cell.angle_alpha   90.00
_cell.angle_beta   90.00
_cell.angle_gamma   90.00
#
_symmetry.space_group_name_H-M   'P 1'
#
loop_
_entity.id
_entity.type
_entity.pdbx_description
1 polymer ?
#
loop_
_entity_poly.entity_id
_entity_poly.type
_entity_poly.pdbx_seq_one_letter_code
_entity_poly.pdbx_strand_id
1 'polypeptide(L)'
;MPREIVKKPRMIYPQVATSLSIAGVSALAELLFWRILPQADDQGRLPGEPRQLKATVCPMREELTVDNIPELLTELEESKLIIHYSNVSTDYIQI
;
A
#
# COMPACT_ATOMS: atom_id res chain seq x y z
N MET A 1 2.95 -26.38 -20.71
CA MET A 1 3.03 -25.92 -19.31
C MET A 1 2.25 -24.62 -19.20
N PRO A 2 1.32 -24.47 -18.24
CA PRO A 2 0.72 -23.16 -18.00
C PRO A 2 1.83 -22.16 -17.68
N ARG A 3 1.85 -21.04 -18.39
CA ARG A 3 2.78 -19.94 -18.11
C ARG A 3 2.40 -19.40 -16.74
N GLU A 4 3.28 -19.54 -15.75
CA GLU A 4 3.12 -18.87 -14.47
C GLU A 4 3.04 -17.37 -14.75
N ILE A 5 1.88 -16.76 -14.47
CA ILE A 5 1.70 -15.32 -14.62
C ILE A 5 2.41 -14.69 -13.42
N VAL A 6 3.71 -14.46 -13.56
CA VAL A 6 4.50 -13.76 -12.54
C VAL A 6 4.01 -12.31 -12.47
N LYS A 7 3.49 -11.89 -11.31
CA LYS A 7 3.18 -10.48 -11.05
C LYS A 7 4.43 -9.66 -11.33
N LYS A 8 4.36 -8.74 -12.29
CA LYS A 8 5.46 -7.79 -12.52
C LYS A 8 5.47 -6.79 -11.37
N PRO A 9 6.58 -6.67 -10.61
CA PRO A 9 6.66 -5.68 -9.55
C PRO A 9 6.60 -4.27 -10.15
N ARG A 10 5.96 -3.34 -9.44
CA ARG A 10 5.98 -1.91 -9.80
C ARG A 10 7.34 -1.32 -9.43
N MET A 11 7.89 -0.50 -10.33
CA MET A 11 9.18 0.14 -10.14
C MET A 11 9.01 1.50 -9.45
N ILE A 12 9.92 1.82 -8.53
CA ILE A 12 10.00 3.13 -7.90
C ILE A 12 10.89 4.00 -8.80
N TYR A 13 10.35 5.13 -9.26
CA TYR A 13 11.05 6.06 -10.13
C TYR A 13 11.79 7.13 -9.31
N PRO A 14 12.95 7.67 -9.76
CA PRO A 14 13.71 8.67 -9.01
C PRO A 14 12.94 9.93 -8.60
N GLN A 15 11.88 10.28 -9.35
CA GLN A 15 11.01 11.44 -9.11
C GLN A 15 10.34 11.39 -7.73
N VAL A 16 10.23 10.20 -7.12
CA VAL A 16 9.68 10.08 -5.76
C VAL A 16 10.49 10.88 -4.73
N ALA A 17 11.80 11.02 -4.92
CA ALA A 17 12.68 11.73 -3.99
C ALA A 17 12.37 13.23 -3.90
N THR A 18 11.70 13.78 -4.91
CA THR A 18 11.28 15.18 -4.98
C THR A 18 9.76 15.35 -4.91
N SER A 19 9.03 14.28 -4.62
CA SER A 19 7.57 14.31 -4.57
C SER A 19 7.09 14.97 -3.28
N LEU A 20 6.38 16.09 -3.41
CA LEU A 20 5.80 16.79 -2.28
C LEU A 20 4.66 16.00 -1.60
N SER A 21 3.94 15.15 -2.33
CA SER A 21 2.89 14.32 -1.75
C SER A 21 3.46 13.23 -0.84
N ILE A 22 4.57 12.62 -1.24
CA ILE A 22 5.27 11.63 -0.41
C ILE A 22 5.98 12.31 0.76
N ALA A 23 6.67 13.42 0.51
CA ALA A 23 7.35 14.16 1.57
C ALA A 23 6.39 14.79 2.60
N GLY A 24 5.09 14.87 2.28
CA GLY A 24 4.06 15.42 3.14
C GLY A 24 3.46 14.44 4.15
N VAL A 25 3.71 13.13 4.01
CA VAL A 25 3.20 12.11 4.93
C VAL A 25 4.23 11.73 5.99
N SER A 26 3.78 11.08 7.05
CA SER A 26 4.58 10.51 8.11
C SER A 26 5.53 9.43 7.55
N ALA A 27 6.68 9.27 8.19
CA ALA A 27 7.67 8.27 7.78
C ALA A 27 7.10 6.83 7.81
N LEU A 28 6.14 6.54 8.70
CA LEU A 28 5.46 5.24 8.74
C LEU A 28 4.47 5.07 7.60
N ALA A 29 3.73 6.12 7.22
CA ALA A 29 2.85 6.09 6.06
C ALA A 29 3.65 5.92 4.76
N GLU A 30 4.75 6.66 4.62
CA GLU A 30 5.68 6.49 3.50
C GLU A 30 6.24 5.06 3.45
N LEU A 31 6.68 4.50 4.58
CA LEU A 31 7.15 3.11 4.65
C LEU A 31 6.06 2.11 4.24
N LEU A 32 4.83 2.31 4.69
CA LEU A 32 3.68 1.48 4.31
C LEU A 32 3.43 1.56 2.79
N PHE A 33 3.41 2.77 2.23
CA PHE A 33 3.22 3.00 0.80
C PHE A 33 4.27 2.27 -0.05
N TRP A 34 5.56 2.38 0.31
CA TRP A 34 6.63 1.67 -0.39
C TRP A 34 6.47 0.16 -0.41
N ARG A 35 5.94 -0.40 0.67
CA ARG A 35 5.70 -1.84 0.77
C ARG A 35 4.43 -2.28 0.04
N ILE A 36 3.44 -1.41 -0.14
CA ILE A 36 2.21 -1.69 -0.90
C ILE A 36 2.51 -1.84 -2.40
N LEU A 37 3.32 -0.94 -2.97
CA LEU A 37 3.63 -0.89 -4.41
C LEU A 37 3.95 -2.26 -5.06
N PRO A 38 4.85 -3.10 -4.51
CA PRO A 38 5.17 -4.39 -5.11
C PRO A 38 4.09 -5.47 -4.93
N GLN A 39 3.13 -5.29 -4.01
CA GLN A 39 2.11 -6.30 -3.69
C GLN A 39 0.84 -6.14 -4.52
N ALA A 40 0.58 -4.93 -4.99
CA ALA A 40 -0.57 -4.61 -5.84
C ALA A 40 -0.61 -5.47 -7.12
N ASP A 41 -1.82 -5.76 -7.61
CA ASP A 41 -2.00 -6.42 -8.90
C ASP A 41 -1.67 -5.49 -10.10
N ASP A 42 -1.94 -5.96 -11.32
CA ASP A 42 -1.74 -5.21 -12.55
C ASP A 42 -2.59 -3.93 -12.63
N GLN A 43 -3.75 -3.92 -11.97
CA GLN A 43 -4.66 -2.77 -11.86
C GLN A 43 -4.36 -1.87 -10.65
N GLY A 44 -3.37 -2.22 -9.84
CA GLY A 44 -2.94 -1.44 -8.68
C GLY A 44 -3.72 -1.78 -7.42
N ARG A 45 -4.48 -2.88 -7.42
CA ARG A 45 -5.40 -3.23 -6.34
C ARG A 45 -4.78 -4.24 -5.38
N LEU A 46 -5.17 -4.13 -4.12
CA LEU A 46 -4.84 -5.07 -3.06
C LEU A 46 -5.91 -5.04 -1.96
N PRO A 47 -6.02 -6.08 -1.12
CA PRO A 47 -6.88 -6.05 0.06
C PRO A 47 -6.51 -4.88 0.99
N GLY A 48 -7.52 -4.15 1.47
CA GLY A 48 -7.39 -3.03 2.40
C GLY A 48 -7.52 -3.40 3.88
N GLU A 49 -7.94 -4.65 4.17
CA GLU A 49 -8.15 -5.10 5.54
C GLU A 49 -6.80 -5.10 6.33
N PRO A 50 -6.75 -4.46 7.53
CA PRO A 50 -5.49 -4.25 8.25
C PRO A 50 -4.70 -5.52 8.59
N ARG A 51 -5.35 -6.63 8.96
CA ARG A 51 -4.65 -7.88 9.25
C ARG A 51 -4.03 -8.49 7.99
N GLN A 52 -4.74 -8.48 6.88
CA GLN A 52 -4.24 -8.94 5.58
C GLN A 52 -3.08 -8.09 5.08
N LEU A 53 -3.19 -6.76 5.21
CA LEU A 53 -2.09 -5.84 4.90
C LEU A 53 -0.89 -6.12 5.80
N LYS A 54 -1.10 -6.27 7.10
CA LYS A 54 -0.01 -6.61 8.02
C LYS A 54 0.73 -7.88 7.58
N ALA A 55 -0.01 -8.93 7.26
CA ALA A 55 0.55 -10.21 6.86
C ALA A 55 1.27 -10.16 5.49
N THR A 56 0.71 -9.43 4.52
CA THR A 56 1.19 -9.44 3.12
C THR A 56 2.25 -8.36 2.88
N VAL A 57 1.97 -7.16 3.38
CA VAL A 57 2.73 -5.94 3.11
C VAL A 57 3.80 -5.71 4.16
N CYS A 58 3.65 -6.13 5.41
CA CYS A 58 4.65 -5.79 6.44
C CYS A 58 4.80 -6.83 7.58
N PRO A 59 4.91 -8.13 7.28
CA PRO A 59 4.82 -9.19 8.31
C PRO A 59 5.88 -9.07 9.41
N MET A 60 7.10 -8.64 9.04
CA MET A 60 8.26 -8.55 9.95
C MET A 60 8.56 -7.12 10.45
N ARG A 61 7.68 -6.14 10.21
CA ARG A 61 7.88 -4.75 10.65
C ARG A 61 7.06 -4.45 11.88
N GLU A 62 7.66 -4.50 13.07
CA GLU A 62 6.95 -4.33 14.33
C GLU A 62 6.29 -2.96 14.48
N GLU A 63 6.85 -1.93 13.82
CA GLU A 63 6.34 -0.56 13.86
C GLU A 63 5.05 -0.38 13.07
N LEU A 64 4.74 -1.31 12.15
CA LEU A 64 3.47 -1.34 11.42
C LEU A 64 2.57 -2.40 12.09
N THR A 65 1.56 -1.95 12.82
CA THR A 65 0.65 -2.78 13.59
C THR A 65 -0.74 -2.80 12.94
N VAL A 66 -1.53 -3.82 13.24
CA VAL A 66 -2.93 -3.88 12.78
C VAL A 66 -3.72 -2.65 13.25
N ASP A 67 -3.34 -2.08 14.39
CA ASP A 67 -4.02 -0.95 15.00
C ASP A 67 -3.64 0.39 14.37
N ASN A 68 -2.40 0.59 13.92
CA ASN A 68 -1.97 1.86 13.31
C ASN A 68 -2.15 1.89 11.79
N ILE A 69 -2.21 0.74 11.11
CA ILE A 69 -2.41 0.68 9.65
C ILE A 69 -3.63 1.50 9.19
N PRO A 70 -4.81 1.45 9.83
CA PRO A 70 -5.96 2.26 9.43
C PRO A 70 -5.65 3.77 9.37
N GLU A 71 -4.98 4.32 10.38
CA GLU A 71 -4.62 5.74 10.44
C GLU A 71 -3.62 6.10 9.33
N LEU A 72 -2.63 5.23 9.08
CA LEU A 72 -1.68 5.41 7.99
C LEU A 72 -2.34 5.35 6.61
N LEU A 73 -3.36 4.49 6.43
CA LEU A 73 -4.13 4.44 5.19
C LEU A 73 -4.94 5.72 4.97
N THR A 74 -5.57 6.25 6.01
CA THR A 74 -6.26 7.55 5.95
C THR A 74 -5.30 8.66 5.54
N GLU A 75 -4.11 8.73 6.14
CA GLU A 75 -3.09 9.72 5.79
C GLU A 75 -2.67 9.63 4.31
N LEU A 76 -2.47 8.40 3.80
CA LEU A 76 -2.13 8.16 2.39
C LEU A 76 -3.27 8.54 1.43
N GLU A 77 -4.51 8.29 1.83
CA GLU A 77 -5.71 8.65 1.05
C GLU A 77 -5.90 10.17 0.99
N GLU A 78 -5.76 10.86 2.12
CA GLU A 78 -5.81 12.34 2.18
C GLU A 78 -4.74 13.00 1.30
N SER A 79 -3.55 12.38 1.24
CA SER A 79 -2.44 12.79 0.38
C SER A 79 -2.60 12.36 -1.08
N LYS A 80 -3.70 11.70 -1.43
CA LYS A 80 -4.03 11.19 -2.78
C LYS A 80 -2.99 10.23 -3.34
N LEU A 81 -2.25 9.54 -2.46
CA LEU A 81 -1.28 8.51 -2.83
C LEU A 81 -1.97 7.17 -3.08
N ILE A 82 -3.12 6.94 -2.44
CA ILE A 82 -3.96 5.76 -2.61
C ILE A 82 -5.43 6.16 -2.71
N ILE A 83 -6.24 5.22 -3.17
CA ILE A 83 -7.70 5.23 -3.04
C ILE A 83 -8.08 4.09 -2.10
N HIS A 84 -8.79 4.38 -1.01
CA HIS A 84 -9.33 3.37 -0.12
C HIS A 84 -10.83 3.22 -0.36
N TYR A 85 -11.29 2.01 -0.67
CA TYR A 85 -12.70 1.78 -0.98
C TYR A 85 -13.19 0.43 -0.47
N SER A 86 -14.44 0.39 -0.05
CA SER A 86 -15.10 -0.81 0.45
C SER A 86 -16.19 -1.26 -0.51
N ASN A 87 -16.34 -2.58 -0.72
CA ASN A 87 -17.50 -3.16 -1.38
C ASN A 87 -18.15 -4.20 -0.46
N VAL A 88 -19.43 -4.01 -0.09
CA VAL A 88 -20.34 -4.85 0.72
C VAL A 88 -19.75 -5.53 1.97
N SER A 89 -18.67 -6.28 1.86
CA SER A 89 -17.99 -7.02 2.92
C SER A 89 -16.46 -6.88 2.94
N THR A 90 -15.85 -6.19 1.98
CA THR A 90 -14.40 -6.24 1.77
C THR A 90 -13.82 -4.86 1.45
N ASP A 91 -12.76 -4.51 2.18
CA ASP A 91 -11.98 -3.30 1.95
C ASP A 91 -10.85 -3.56 0.94
N TYR A 92 -10.59 -2.56 0.11
CA TYR A 92 -9.60 -2.58 -0.95
C TYR A 92 -8.86 -1.26 -1.02
N ILE A 93 -7.58 -1.35 -1.37
CA ILE A 93 -6.76 -0.19 -1.71
C ILE A 93 -6.41 -0.26 -3.18
N GLN A 94 -6.34 0.90 -3.82
CA GLN A 94 -5.78 1.05 -5.15
C GLN A 94 -4.70 2.14 -5.17
N ILE A 95 -3.58 1.84 -5.83
CA ILE A 95 -2.46 2.76 -6.10
C ILE A 95 -2.42 3.22 -7.56
#